data_AF-A0A4Q0RZW0-F1
#
_entry.id   AF-A0A4Q0RZW0-F1
#
_cell.length_a   1.000
_cell.length_b   1.000
_cell.length_c   1.000
_cell.angle_alpha   90.00
_cell.angle_beta   90.00
_cell.angle_gamma   90.00
#
_symmetry.space_group_name_H-M   'P 1'
#
loop_
_entity.id
_entity.type
_entity.pdbx_description
1 polymer ?
#
loop_
_entity_poly.entity_id
_entity_poly.type
_entity_poly.pdbx_seq_one_letter_code
_entity_poly.pdbx_strand_id
1 'polypeptide(L)'
;MSEAGQQRAHRLVTYIPQEFEKPSYLFATAESKHSRRPIETLEPLSADIKVALDTSFADQDYGALAHHLLKNNRYEQVLTVVCWHHGNIPNMAYALGLPDGSYPEAWDRKVFNLILDITFANGAPSVKQVIEPF
;
A
#
# COMPACT_ATOMS: atom_id res chain seq x y z
N MET A 1 10.80 9.47 9.69
CA MET A 1 11.10 9.46 8.23
C MET A 1 12.35 10.28 7.88
N SER A 2 12.98 10.11 6.70
CA SER A 2 14.02 11.03 6.20
C SER A 2 13.40 12.20 5.41
N GLU A 3 14.17 13.26 5.13
CA GLU A 3 13.69 14.41 4.33
C GLU A 3 13.20 14.00 2.94
N ALA A 4 13.99 13.20 2.22
CA ALA A 4 13.56 12.65 0.92
C ALA A 4 12.27 11.82 1.05
N GLY A 5 12.08 11.09 2.15
CA GLY A 5 10.85 10.38 2.43
C GLY A 5 9.65 11.31 2.65
N GLN A 6 9.84 12.41 3.39
CA GLN A 6 8.83 13.44 3.59
C GLN A 6 8.43 14.11 2.28
N GLN A 7 9.39 14.46 1.44
CA GLN A 7 9.12 15.05 0.12
C GLN A 7 8.30 14.09 -0.75
N ARG A 8 8.64 12.79 -0.79
CA ARG A 8 7.82 11.80 -1.49
C ARG A 8 6.41 11.68 -0.91
N ALA A 9 6.27 11.59 0.41
CA ALA A 9 4.95 11.51 1.07
C ALA A 9 4.04 12.71 0.71
N HIS A 10 4.60 13.91 0.61
CA HIS A 10 3.86 15.08 0.13
C HIS A 10 3.49 15.01 -1.35
N ARG A 11 4.33 14.41 -2.20
CA ARG A 11 4.05 14.21 -3.63
C ARG A 11 2.95 13.17 -3.88
N LEU A 12 2.79 12.20 -2.99
CA LEU A 12 1.70 11.21 -3.05
C LEU A 12 0.31 11.85 -2.96
N VAL A 13 0.18 12.99 -2.27
CA VAL A 13 -1.09 13.73 -2.10
C VAL A 13 -1.75 14.01 -3.46
N THR A 14 -0.96 14.45 -4.44
CA THR A 14 -1.44 14.73 -5.78
C THR A 14 -1.30 13.53 -6.71
N TYR A 15 -0.21 12.77 -6.58
CA TYR A 15 0.09 11.68 -7.51
C TYR A 15 -0.92 10.55 -7.44
N ILE A 16 -1.28 10.09 -6.24
CA ILE A 16 -2.20 8.95 -6.09
C ILE A 16 -3.57 9.24 -6.71
N PRO A 17 -4.26 10.36 -6.39
CA PRO A 17 -5.55 10.66 -7.00
C PRO A 17 -5.51 10.87 -8.51
N GLN A 18 -4.39 11.36 -9.06
CA GLN A 18 -4.23 11.64 -10.49
C GLN A 18 -3.93 10.38 -11.31
N GLU A 19 -3.09 9.49 -10.79
CA GLU A 19 -2.65 8.28 -11.50
C GLU A 19 -3.62 7.12 -11.32
N PHE A 20 -4.20 6.95 -10.12
CA PHE A 20 -4.96 5.76 -9.74
C PHE A 20 -6.43 6.02 -9.37
N GLU A 21 -6.87 7.29 -9.37
CA GLU A 21 -8.12 7.78 -8.76
C GLU A 21 -8.03 8.01 -7.24
N LYS A 22 -9.02 8.70 -6.68
CA LYS A 22 -9.08 8.99 -5.24
C LYS A 22 -9.35 7.70 -4.44
N PRO A 23 -8.47 7.32 -3.50
CA PRO A 23 -8.70 6.15 -2.65
C PRO A 23 -9.96 6.29 -1.79
N SER A 24 -10.71 5.20 -1.64
CA SER A 24 -11.81 5.11 -0.67
C SER A 24 -11.34 4.60 0.70
N TYR A 25 -10.22 3.88 0.72
CA TYR A 25 -9.65 3.29 1.93
C TYR A 25 -8.12 3.45 1.94
N LEU A 26 -7.58 3.69 3.14
CA LEU A 26 -6.16 3.78 3.38
C LEU A 26 -5.78 2.85 4.54
N PHE A 27 -4.76 2.03 4.35
CA PHE A 27 -4.16 1.20 5.39
C PHE A 27 -2.68 1.50 5.56
N ALA A 28 -2.21 1.55 6.79
CA ALA A 28 -0.79 1.50 7.12
C ALA A 28 -0.55 0.51 8.26
N THR A 29 0.65 -0.06 8.33
CA THR A 29 1.04 -0.84 9.52
C THR A 29 0.85 0.00 10.79
N ALA A 30 0.36 -0.63 11.85
CA ALA A 30 0.36 -0.07 13.18
C ALA A 30 1.74 0.45 13.57
N GLU A 31 1.77 1.54 14.33
CA GLU A 31 3.01 2.05 14.90
C GLU A 31 3.63 0.99 15.83
N SER A 32 4.95 0.84 15.70
CA SER A 32 5.74 0.01 16.61
C SER A 32 6.94 0.79 17.13
N LYS A 33 7.61 0.24 18.14
CA LYS A 33 8.90 0.76 18.62
C LYS A 33 9.96 0.89 17.52
N HIS A 34 9.80 0.17 16.42
CA HIS A 34 10.78 0.06 15.34
C HIS A 34 10.49 0.99 14.15
N SER A 35 9.22 1.37 13.94
CA SER A 35 8.85 2.19 12.79
C SER A 35 7.45 2.77 12.91
N ARG A 36 7.32 4.05 12.56
CA ARG A 36 6.06 4.75 12.24
C ARG A 36 5.96 5.12 10.76
N ARG A 37 6.98 4.79 9.96
CA ARG A 37 7.16 5.29 8.58
C ARG A 37 5.98 5.02 7.63
N PRO A 38 5.29 3.86 7.66
CA PRO A 38 4.13 3.66 6.79
C PRO A 38 2.97 4.61 7.09
N ILE A 39 2.78 4.96 8.36
CA ILE A 39 1.82 5.98 8.79
C ILE A 39 2.26 7.34 8.27
N GLU A 40 3.50 7.74 8.55
CA GLU A 40 4.05 9.04 8.11
C GLU A 40 3.98 9.23 6.57
N THR A 41 4.01 8.13 5.81
CA THR A 41 3.95 8.13 4.34
C THR A 41 2.55 8.48 3.81
N LEU A 42 1.49 7.98 4.48
CA LEU A 42 0.10 8.18 4.06
C LEU A 42 -0.61 9.32 4.80
N GLU A 43 -0.07 9.81 5.92
CA GLU A 43 -0.65 10.91 6.70
C GLU A 43 -1.00 12.15 5.84
N PRO A 44 -0.12 12.67 4.96
CA PRO A 44 -0.46 13.82 4.12
C PRO A 44 -1.63 13.54 3.17
N LEU A 45 -1.64 12.36 2.52
CA LEU A 45 -2.70 11.95 1.61
C LEU A 45 -4.04 11.81 2.35
N SER A 46 -4.03 11.12 3.50
CA SER A 46 -5.21 10.93 4.36
C SER A 46 -5.87 12.26 4.74
N ALA A 47 -5.06 13.24 5.15
CA ALA A 47 -5.55 14.57 5.53
C ALA A 47 -6.19 15.32 4.34
N ASP A 48 -5.56 15.25 3.16
CA ASP A 48 -6.04 15.94 1.96
C ASP A 48 -7.37 15.34 1.44
N ILE A 49 -7.42 14.02 1.29
CA ILE A 49 -8.59 13.34 0.73
C ILE A 49 -9.70 13.10 1.76
N LYS A 50 -9.43 13.37 3.05
CA LYS A 50 -10.32 13.19 4.20
C LYS A 50 -10.79 11.74 4.39
N VAL A 51 -9.90 10.79 4.12
CA VAL A 51 -10.13 9.35 4.35
C VAL A 51 -9.29 8.93 5.55
N ALA A 52 -9.92 8.32 6.55
CA ALA A 52 -9.23 7.87 7.74
C ALA A 52 -8.20 6.78 7.38
N LEU A 53 -7.00 6.92 7.96
CA LEU A 53 -5.95 5.91 7.86
C LEU A 53 -6.21 4.81 8.90
N ASP A 54 -6.50 3.60 8.43
CA ASP A 54 -6.61 2.42 9.29
C ASP A 54 -5.22 1.88 9.63
N THR A 55 -4.92 1.83 10.92
CA THR A 55 -3.63 1.38 11.48
C THR A 55 -3.80 0.20 12.43
N SER A 56 -4.88 -0.56 12.30
CA SER A 56 -5.24 -1.64 13.22
C SER A 56 -4.42 -2.93 13.06
N PHE A 57 -3.70 -3.10 11.95
CA PHE A 57 -2.91 -4.29 11.65
C PHE A 57 -1.42 -4.07 11.92
N ALA A 58 -0.79 -4.95 12.70
CA ALA A 58 0.66 -4.90 12.93
C ALA A 58 1.45 -5.32 11.68
N ASP A 59 2.74 -5.01 11.64
CA ASP A 59 3.62 -5.29 10.48
C ASP A 59 3.62 -6.76 10.01
N GLN A 60 3.41 -7.71 10.93
CA GLN A 60 3.35 -9.13 10.63
C GLN A 60 1.95 -9.64 10.28
N ASP A 61 0.92 -8.79 10.39
CA ASP A 61 -0.47 -9.11 10.08
C ASP A 61 -0.81 -8.93 8.59
N TYR A 62 0.19 -8.92 7.71
CA TYR A 62 -0.01 -8.74 6.27
C TYR A 62 -0.98 -9.77 5.67
N GLY A 63 -0.96 -11.01 6.15
CA GLY A 63 -1.90 -12.05 5.73
C GLY A 63 -3.32 -11.82 6.25
N ALA A 64 -3.46 -11.27 7.46
CA ALA A 64 -4.76 -10.91 8.02
C ALA A 64 -5.39 -9.72 7.26
N LEU A 65 -4.58 -8.71 6.91
CA LEU A 65 -5.05 -7.61 6.06
C LEU A 65 -5.45 -8.12 4.68
N ALA A 66 -4.64 -8.95 4.02
CA ALA A 66 -4.97 -9.52 2.72
C ALA A 66 -6.29 -10.31 2.78
N HIS A 67 -6.48 -11.15 3.81
CA HIS A 67 -7.73 -11.88 4.02
C HIS A 67 -8.92 -10.93 4.22
N HIS A 68 -8.75 -9.88 5.03
CA HIS A 68 -9.79 -8.88 5.29
C HIS A 68 -10.22 -8.15 4.02
N LEU A 69 -9.25 -7.75 3.18
CA LEU A 69 -9.51 -7.11 1.89
C LEU A 69 -10.27 -8.05 0.93
N LEU A 70 -9.90 -9.33 0.87
CA LEU A 70 -10.52 -10.30 -0.03
C LEU A 70 -11.91 -10.80 0.41
N LYS A 71 -12.24 -10.71 1.70
CA LYS A 71 -13.49 -11.26 2.25
C LYS A 71 -14.60 -10.23 2.44
N ASN A 72 -14.27 -8.95 2.40
CA ASN A 72 -15.24 -7.89 2.65
C ASN A 72 -15.58 -7.15 1.35
N ASN A 73 -16.82 -7.30 0.91
CA ASN A 73 -17.33 -6.71 -0.34
C ASN A 73 -17.23 -5.17 -0.38
N ARG A 74 -17.05 -4.49 0.76
CA ARG A 74 -16.88 -3.04 0.81
C ARG A 74 -15.62 -2.53 0.08
N TYR A 75 -14.67 -3.42 -0.20
CA TYR A 75 -13.43 -3.13 -0.91
C TYR A 75 -13.52 -3.44 -2.41
N GLU A 76 -14.65 -3.96 -2.89
CA GLU A 76 -14.87 -4.20 -4.31
C GLU A 76 -15.13 -2.88 -5.05
N GLN A 77 -14.68 -2.80 -6.32
CA GLN A 77 -14.92 -1.67 -7.23
C GLN A 77 -14.44 -0.30 -6.73
N VAL A 78 -13.52 -0.27 -5.78
CA VAL A 78 -12.95 0.96 -5.22
C VAL A 78 -11.44 0.82 -5.08
N LEU A 79 -10.74 1.96 -5.14
CA LEU A 79 -9.30 1.99 -4.86
C LEU A 79 -9.04 1.93 -3.34
N THR A 80 -8.17 1.00 -2.95
CA THR A 80 -7.60 0.91 -1.60
C THR A 80 -6.09 1.06 -1.69
N VAL A 81 -5.51 1.98 -0.90
CA VAL A 81 -4.06 2.16 -0.82
C VAL A 81 -3.55 1.57 0.48
N VAL A 82 -2.51 0.74 0.38
CA VAL A 82 -1.86 0.09 1.53
C VAL A 82 -0.39 0.49 1.55
N CYS A 83 0.08 1.08 2.65
CA CYS A 83 1.50 1.32 2.89
C CYS A 83 2.03 0.35 3.94
N TRP A 84 3.11 -0.36 3.61
CA TRP A 84 3.62 -1.43 4.45
C TRP A 84 5.14 -1.43 4.51
N HIS A 85 5.72 -2.16 5.47
CA HIS A 85 7.15 -2.41 5.45
C HIS A 85 7.52 -3.26 4.23
N HIS A 86 8.45 -2.77 3.42
CA HIS A 86 8.83 -3.41 2.16
C HIS A 86 9.20 -4.89 2.26
N GLY A 87 9.81 -5.32 3.38
CA GLY A 87 10.14 -6.73 3.59
C GLY A 87 8.94 -7.68 3.67
N ASN A 88 7.73 -7.15 3.91
CA ASN A 88 6.50 -7.94 3.99
C ASN A 88 5.57 -7.72 2.78
N ILE A 89 5.85 -6.77 1.89
CA ILE A 89 5.03 -6.53 0.70
C ILE A 89 4.97 -7.76 -0.22
N PRO A 90 6.07 -8.50 -0.50
CA PRO A 90 5.98 -9.73 -1.28
C PRO A 90 5.08 -10.80 -0.66
N ASN A 91 5.14 -10.98 0.67
CA ASN A 91 4.27 -11.93 1.37
C ASN A 91 2.79 -11.49 1.36
N MET A 92 2.54 -10.17 1.42
CA MET A 92 1.20 -9.61 1.25
C MET A 92 0.67 -9.86 -0.17
N ALA A 93 1.49 -9.62 -1.19
CA ALA A 93 1.15 -9.87 -2.59
C ALA A 93 0.80 -11.35 -2.83
N TYR A 94 1.59 -12.27 -2.27
CA TYR A 94 1.26 -13.70 -2.25
C TYR A 94 -0.08 -13.98 -1.57
N ALA A 95 -0.32 -13.41 -0.38
CA ALA A 95 -1.57 -13.61 0.35
C ALA A 95 -2.80 -13.01 -0.34
N LEU A 96 -2.60 -11.99 -1.19
CA LEU A 96 -3.61 -11.42 -2.08
C LEU A 96 -3.90 -12.31 -3.32
N GLY A 97 -3.17 -13.42 -3.48
CA GLY A 97 -3.38 -14.41 -4.54
C GLY A 97 -2.63 -14.11 -5.84
N LEU A 98 -1.67 -13.16 -5.83
CA LEU A 98 -0.86 -12.90 -7.02
C LEU A 98 0.03 -14.11 -7.33
N PRO A 99 0.20 -14.47 -8.62
CA PRO A 99 1.05 -15.59 -9.00
C PRO A 99 2.52 -15.27 -8.73
N ASP A 100 3.28 -16.30 -8.34
CA ASP A 100 4.72 -16.19 -8.12
C ASP A 100 5.43 -15.67 -9.39
N GLY A 101 6.45 -14.84 -9.20
CA GLY A 101 7.19 -14.20 -10.28
C GLY A 101 6.50 -12.98 -10.92
N SER A 102 5.26 -12.63 -10.55
CA SER A 102 4.60 -11.41 -11.06
C SER A 102 4.96 -10.14 -10.28
N TYR A 103 5.54 -10.29 -9.09
CA TYR A 103 6.04 -9.22 -8.22
C TYR A 103 7.45 -9.58 -7.73
N PRO A 104 8.24 -8.61 -7.22
CA PRO A 104 9.58 -8.91 -6.71
C PRO A 104 9.51 -9.86 -5.50
N GLU A 105 10.15 -11.03 -5.60
CA GLU A 105 10.24 -11.98 -4.48
C GLU A 105 11.00 -11.38 -3.29
N ALA A 106 12.04 -10.60 -3.59
CA ALA A 106 12.77 -9.80 -2.61
C ALA A 106 12.62 -8.33 -2.96
N TRP A 107 12.16 -7.54 -2.00
CA TRP A 107 12.09 -6.09 -2.17
C TRP A 107 13.46 -5.46 -1.90
N ASP A 108 14.02 -4.75 -2.89
CA ASP A 108 15.27 -4.02 -2.70
C ASP A 108 15.09 -2.95 -1.61
N ARG A 109 15.86 -3.07 -0.53
CA ARG A 109 15.80 -2.21 0.66
C ARG A 109 16.08 -0.73 0.37
N LYS A 110 16.59 -0.40 -0.82
CA LYS A 110 16.85 0.98 -1.29
C LYS A 110 15.73 1.54 -2.16
N VAL A 111 14.76 0.72 -2.57
CA VAL A 111 13.63 1.13 -3.41
C VAL A 111 12.45 1.52 -2.52
N PHE A 112 12.11 2.81 -2.55
CA PHE A 112 11.04 3.41 -1.73
C PHE A 112 9.92 4.05 -2.55
N ASN A 113 9.97 3.91 -3.87
CA ASN A 113 9.10 4.57 -4.84
C ASN A 113 8.48 3.54 -5.81
N LEU A 114 8.44 2.27 -5.42
CA LEU A 114 7.78 1.21 -6.18
C LEU A 114 6.39 0.97 -5.57
N ILE A 115 5.37 1.03 -6.43
CA ILE A 115 3.99 0.67 -6.15
C ILE A 115 3.67 -0.63 -6.89
N LEU A 116 3.03 -1.56 -6.19
CA LEU A 116 2.35 -2.70 -6.81
C LEU A 116 0.88 -2.30 -7.03
N ASP A 117 0.52 -2.04 -8.28
CA ASP A 117 -0.85 -1.75 -8.69
C ASP A 117 -1.56 -3.08 -8.99
N ILE A 118 -2.45 -3.49 -8.09
CA ILE A 118 -3.09 -4.80 -8.10
C ILE A 118 -4.56 -4.64 -8.49
N THR A 119 -4.94 -5.21 -9.62
CA THR A 119 -6.33 -5.24 -10.10
C THR A 119 -6.92 -6.63 -9.91
N PHE A 120 -8.13 -6.70 -9.33
CA PHE A 120 -8.91 -7.93 -9.20
C PHE A 120 -10.03 -7.96 -10.25
N ALA A 121 -9.81 -8.66 -11.35
CA ALA A 121 -10.81 -8.83 -12.41
C ALA A 121 -11.38 -10.26 -12.37
N ASN A 122 -12.70 -10.38 -12.24
CA ASN A 122 -13.40 -11.68 -12.17
C ASN A 122 -12.85 -12.63 -11.08
N GLY A 123 -12.37 -12.07 -9.96
CA GLY A 123 -11.79 -12.84 -8.86
C GLY A 123 -10.35 -13.30 -9.07
N ALA A 124 -9.71 -12.94 -10.19
CA ALA A 124 -8.29 -13.20 -10.44
C ALA A 124 -7.47 -11.91 -10.31
N PRO A 125 -6.41 -11.88 -9.48
CA PRO A 125 -5.54 -10.72 -9.36
C PRO A 125 -4.53 -10.66 -10.51
N SER A 126 -4.24 -9.44 -10.96
CA SER A 126 -3.10 -9.11 -11.83
C SER A 126 -2.35 -7.92 -11.24
N VAL A 127 -1.05 -7.81 -11.49
CA VAL A 127 -0.21 -6.75 -10.93
C VAL A 127 0.57 -6.03 -12.03
N LYS A 128 0.68 -4.71 -11.88
CA LYS A 128 1.63 -3.85 -12.59
C LYS A 128 2.58 -3.23 -11.57
N GLN A 129 3.87 -3.22 -11.90
CA GLN A 129 4.85 -2.46 -11.13
C GLN A 129 4.89 -1.03 -11.66
N VAL A 130 4.67 -0.06 -10.78
CA VAL A 130 4.69 1.37 -11.10
C VAL A 130 5.79 2.03 -10.28
N ILE A 131 6.73 2.68 -10.97
CA ILE A 131 7.78 3.47 -10.32
C ILE A 131 7.29 4.92 -10.27
N GLU A 132 7.18 5.48 -9.06
CA GLU A 132 6.83 6.89 -8.89
C GLU A 132 7.91 7.76 -9.56
N PRO A 133 7.52 8.84 -10.26
CA PRO A 133 8.44 9.64 -11.07
C PRO A 133 9.27 10.65 -10.25
N PHE A 134 9.41 10.46 -8.93
CA PHE A 134 10.04 11.40 -7.99
C PHE A 134 10.76 10.71 -6.82
#